data_AF-A0A519SNI5-F1
#
_entry.id   AF-A0A519SNI5-F1
#
_cell.length_a   1.000
_cell.length_b   1.000
_cell.length_c   1.000
_cell.angle_alpha   90.00
_cell.angle_beta   90.00
_cell.angle_gamma   90.00
#
_symmetry.space_group_name_H-M   'P 1'
#
loop_
_entity.id
_entity.type
_entity.pdbx_description
1 polymer ?
#
loop_
_entity_poly.entity_id
_entity_poly.type
_entity_poly.pdbx_seq_one_letter_code
_entity_poly.pdbx_strand_id
1 'polypeptide(L)'
;MDYRKKYQIQDKDPYPHMGKMLKKYLKTNNILQATVAHKIDIAPNGMVSYFEQESLQAGLLWKISTALNHNILADIAAMHPLSKNAIPQPTPRELELEEQVKVLQIELEVYKRITGK
;
A
#
# COMPACT_ATOMS: atom_id res chain seq x y z
N MET A 1 -16.40 1.91 32.02
CA MET A 1 -15.76 2.10 30.70
C MET A 1 -14.65 1.07 30.56
N ASP A 2 -14.66 0.22 29.53
CA ASP A 2 -13.57 -0.75 29.31
C ASP A 2 -12.36 -0.02 28.69
N TYR A 3 -11.26 0.05 29.45
CA TYR A 3 -10.04 0.75 29.05
C TYR A 3 -9.28 0.03 27.93
N ARG A 4 -9.61 -1.24 27.63
CA ARG A 4 -8.85 -2.11 26.72
C ARG A 4 -8.97 -1.73 25.24
N LYS A 5 -9.89 -0.83 24.85
CA LYS A 5 -10.17 -0.49 23.44
C LYS A 5 -10.32 1.01 23.17
N LYS A 6 -9.77 1.88 24.03
CA LYS A 6 -9.89 3.34 23.84
C LYS A 6 -9.36 3.83 22.49
N TYR A 7 -8.36 3.16 21.93
CA TYR A 7 -7.80 3.47 20.61
C TYR A 7 -8.75 3.18 19.44
N GLN A 8 -9.86 2.46 19.66
CA GLN A 8 -10.88 2.20 18.64
C GLN A 8 -11.99 3.26 18.62
N ILE A 9 -11.94 4.23 19.54
CA ILE A 9 -12.94 5.30 19.61
C ILE A 9 -12.68 6.28 18.46
N GLN A 10 -13.63 6.35 17.53
CA GLN A 10 -13.61 7.24 16.37
C GLN A 10 -14.10 8.64 16.78
N ASP A 11 -13.21 9.42 17.41
CA ASP A 11 -13.47 10.82 17.81
C ASP A 11 -12.59 11.78 17.00
N LYS A 12 -11.58 12.38 17.63
CA LYS A 12 -10.81 13.50 17.08
C LYS A 12 -9.86 13.11 15.95
N ASP A 13 -9.36 11.87 15.97
CA ASP A 13 -8.39 11.33 15.01
C ASP A 13 -8.92 10.02 14.41
N PRO A 14 -9.94 10.09 13.53
CA PRO A 14 -10.58 8.89 12.99
C PRO A 14 -9.64 8.12 12.07
N TYR A 15 -9.71 6.79 12.11
CA TYR A 15 -8.99 5.91 11.21
C TYR A 15 -9.95 5.22 10.24
N PRO A 16 -9.50 4.91 9.00
CA PRO A 16 -10.38 4.26 8.03
C PRO A 16 -10.76 2.85 8.51
N HIS A 17 -11.97 2.41 8.17
CA HIS A 17 -12.38 1.04 8.44
C HIS A 17 -11.61 0.06 7.54
N MET A 18 -10.63 -0.63 8.10
CA MET A 18 -9.66 -1.47 7.38
C MET A 18 -10.33 -2.63 6.63
N GLY A 19 -11.29 -3.32 7.25
CA GLY A 19 -12.03 -4.40 6.61
C GLY A 19 -12.82 -3.96 5.36
N LYS A 20 -13.57 -2.86 5.46
CA LYS A 20 -14.34 -2.28 4.34
C LYS A 20 -13.43 -1.75 3.23
N MET A 21 -12.31 -1.13 3.58
CA MET A 21 -11.29 -0.70 2.63
C MET A 21 -10.79 -1.88 1.80
N LEU A 22 -10.41 -2.98 2.46
CA LEU A 22 -9.95 -4.18 1.79
C LEU A 22 -11.03 -4.82 0.92
N LYS A 23 -12.27 -4.93 1.43
CA LYS A 23 -13.43 -5.44 0.68
C LYS A 23 -13.67 -4.64 -0.60
N LYS A 24 -13.56 -3.31 -0.50
CA LYS A 24 -13.69 -2.40 -1.65
C LYS A 24 -12.58 -2.64 -2.67
N TYR A 25 -11.32 -2.76 -2.24
CA TYR A 25 -10.20 -3.03 -3.14
C TYR A 25 -10.39 -4.36 -3.91
N LEU A 26 -10.76 -5.44 -3.21
CA LEU A 26 -11.03 -6.74 -3.85
C LEU A 26 -12.17 -6.62 -4.87
N LYS A 27 -13.27 -5.95 -4.51
CA LYS A 27 -14.42 -5.77 -5.40
C LYS A 27 -14.06 -4.97 -6.65
N THR A 28 -13.36 -3.85 -6.50
CA THR A 28 -12.96 -2.99 -7.62
C THR A 28 -12.04 -3.71 -8.61
N ASN A 29 -11.17 -4.60 -8.11
CA ASN A 29 -10.21 -5.34 -8.94
C ASN A 29 -10.72 -6.73 -9.37
N ASN A 30 -12.02 -7.05 -9.16
CA ASN A 30 -12.63 -8.35 -9.46
C ASN A 30 -11.89 -9.54 -8.83
N ILE A 31 -11.32 -9.35 -7.64
CA ILE A 31 -10.59 -10.38 -6.91
C ILE A 31 -11.56 -11.14 -6.02
N LEU A 32 -11.67 -12.45 -6.24
CA LEU A 32 -12.50 -13.34 -5.43
C LEU A 32 -11.90 -13.49 -4.03
N GLN A 33 -12.72 -13.26 -2.99
CA GLN A 33 -12.31 -13.40 -1.59
C GLN A 33 -11.78 -14.81 -1.27
N ALA A 34 -12.35 -15.85 -1.90
CA ALA A 34 -11.93 -17.23 -1.72
C ALA A 34 -10.49 -17.45 -2.22
N THR A 35 -10.11 -16.80 -3.33
CA THR A 35 -8.74 -16.83 -3.85
C THR A 35 -7.76 -16.21 -2.87
N VAL A 36 -8.13 -15.09 -2.24
CA VAL A 36 -7.27 -14.44 -1.24
C VAL A 36 -7.13 -15.32 0.00
N ALA A 37 -8.25 -15.86 0.51
CA ALA A 37 -8.26 -16.76 1.66
C ALA A 37 -7.37 -17.98 1.45
N HIS A 38 -7.44 -18.60 0.26
CA HIS A 38 -6.58 -19.72 -0.12
C HIS A 38 -5.10 -19.33 -0.17
N LYS A 39 -4.77 -18.16 -0.74
CA LYS A 39 -3.38 -17.69 -0.83
C LYS A 39 -2.72 -17.39 0.52
N ILE A 40 -3.51 -17.03 1.53
CA ILE A 40 -3.00 -16.72 2.88
C ILE A 40 -3.25 -17.84 3.90
N ASP A 41 -3.70 -19.01 3.43
CA ASP A 41 -3.95 -20.23 4.20
C ASP A 41 -4.95 -20.05 5.35
N ILE A 42 -6.12 -19.46 5.04
CA ILE A 42 -7.24 -19.34 5.97
C ILE A 42 -8.55 -19.86 5.37
N ALA A 43 -9.50 -20.21 6.24
CA ALA A 43 -10.85 -20.53 5.81
C ALA A 43 -11.54 -19.30 5.17
N PRO A 44 -12.32 -19.47 4.06
CA PRO A 44 -13.03 -18.36 3.42
C PRO A 44 -13.94 -17.56 4.36
N ASN A 45 -14.55 -18.22 5.34
CA ASN A 45 -15.39 -17.57 6.35
C ASN A 45 -14.60 -16.58 7.23
N GLY A 46 -13.31 -16.85 7.48
CA GLY A 46 -12.43 -15.92 8.21
C GLY A 46 -12.25 -14.60 7.46
N MET A 47 -12.22 -14.64 6.12
CA MET A 47 -12.10 -13.44 5.30
C MET A 47 -13.32 -12.52 5.41
N VAL A 48 -14.53 -13.10 5.51
CA VAL A 48 -15.76 -12.34 5.73
C VAL A 48 -15.71 -11.62 7.08
N SER A 49 -15.27 -12.30 8.14
CA SER A 49 -15.11 -11.68 9.45
C SER A 49 -14.14 -10.50 9.43
N TYR A 50 -13.02 -10.61 8.70
CA TYR A 50 -12.07 -9.51 8.57
C TYR A 50 -12.64 -8.29 7.85
N PHE A 51 -13.55 -8.47 6.90
CA PHE A 51 -14.17 -7.33 6.21
C PHE A 51 -15.05 -6.46 7.10
N GLU A 52 -15.61 -7.03 8.17
CA GLU A 52 -16.46 -6.33 9.12
C GLU A 52 -15.68 -5.75 10.31
N GLN A 53 -14.35 -5.98 10.37
CA GLN A 53 -13.49 -5.42 11.41
C GLN A 53 -12.99 -4.02 11.05
N GLU A 54 -13.17 -3.07 11.97
CA GLU A 54 -12.68 -1.69 11.79
C GLU A 54 -11.15 -1.62 11.73
N SER A 55 -10.48 -2.45 12.51
CA SER A 55 -9.02 -2.54 12.59
C SER A 55 -8.58 -3.96 12.27
N LEU A 56 -7.49 -4.09 11.55
CA LEU A 56 -6.89 -5.37 11.19
C LEU A 56 -5.45 -5.43 11.70
N GLN A 57 -5.00 -6.64 12.03
CA GLN A 57 -3.62 -6.86 12.44
C GLN A 57 -2.67 -6.60 11.26
N ALA A 58 -1.55 -5.92 11.52
CA ALA A 58 -0.55 -5.62 10.50
C ALA A 58 -0.02 -6.89 9.79
N GLY A 59 0.15 -7.99 10.53
CA GLY A 59 0.58 -9.27 9.95
C GLY A 59 -0.43 -9.84 8.93
N LEU A 60 -1.73 -9.64 9.14
CA LEU A 60 -2.75 -10.03 8.18
C LEU A 60 -2.68 -9.16 6.92
N LEU A 61 -2.58 -7.84 7.10
CA LEU A 61 -2.44 -6.89 5.99
C LEU A 61 -1.18 -7.18 5.15
N TRP A 62 -0.07 -7.54 5.81
CA TRP A 62 1.18 -7.93 5.15
C TRP A 62 1.02 -9.18 4.28
N LYS A 63 0.41 -10.23 4.83
CA LYS A 63 0.14 -11.48 4.08
C LYS A 63 -0.75 -11.23 2.88
N ILE A 64 -1.82 -10.44 3.05
CA ILE A 64 -2.73 -10.10 1.97
C ILE A 64 -2.03 -9.25 0.90
N SER A 65 -1.21 -8.27 1.31
CA SER A 65 -0.42 -7.44 0.39
C SER A 65 0.46 -8.32 -0.51
N THR A 66 1.16 -9.27 0.11
CA THR A 66 2.04 -10.21 -0.60
C THR A 66 1.24 -11.13 -1.53
N ALA A 67 0.11 -11.68 -1.05
CA ALA A 67 -0.76 -12.57 -1.84
C ALA A 67 -1.38 -11.88 -3.07
N LEU A 68 -1.63 -10.58 -2.98
CA LEU A 68 -2.21 -9.77 -4.05
C LEU A 68 -1.15 -9.10 -4.94
N ASN A 69 0.13 -9.17 -4.56
CA ASN A 69 1.20 -8.36 -5.16
C ASN A 69 0.85 -6.86 -5.21
N HIS A 70 0.25 -6.36 -4.13
CA HIS A 70 -0.23 -4.99 -4.00
C HIS A 70 0.14 -4.42 -2.63
N ASN A 71 0.67 -3.20 -2.59
CA ASN A 71 1.14 -2.58 -1.34
C ASN A 71 -0.01 -1.91 -0.57
N ILE A 72 -0.78 -2.70 0.18
CA ILE A 72 -1.91 -2.20 0.97
C ILE A 72 -1.44 -1.22 2.06
N LEU A 73 -0.22 -1.37 2.56
CA LEU A 73 0.33 -0.44 3.56
C LEU A 73 0.57 0.95 2.97
N ALA A 74 0.96 1.03 1.70
CA ALA A 74 1.08 2.31 1.00
C ALA A 74 -0.30 2.97 0.81
N ASP A 75 -1.35 2.21 0.51
CA ASP A 75 -2.71 2.75 0.44
C ASP A 75 -3.17 3.32 1.79
N ILE A 76 -2.86 2.62 2.89
CA ILE A 76 -3.13 3.09 4.25
C ILE A 76 -2.34 4.37 4.56
N ALA A 77 -1.07 4.41 4.19
CA ALA A 77 -0.23 5.60 4.36
C ALA A 77 -0.78 6.80 3.57
N ALA A 78 -1.26 6.58 2.35
CA ALA A 78 -1.84 7.62 1.50
C ALA A 78 -3.14 8.23 2.07
N MET A 79 -3.92 7.44 2.82
CA MET A 79 -5.12 7.94 3.51
C MET A 79 -4.80 8.69 4.81
N HIS A 80 -3.57 8.61 5.31
CA HIS A 80 -3.21 9.24 6.57
C HIS A 80 -3.20 10.78 6.42
N PRO A 81 -3.74 11.56 7.38
CA PRO A 81 -3.75 13.02 7.30
C PRO A 81 -2.36 13.65 7.12
N LEU A 82 -1.34 13.01 7.67
CA LEU A 82 0.07 13.43 7.54
C LEU A 82 0.74 12.95 6.25
N SER A 83 0.03 12.30 5.32
CA SER A 83 0.62 11.81 4.06
C SER A 83 1.27 12.92 3.24
N LYS A 84 0.78 14.16 3.34
CA LYS A 84 1.36 15.32 2.64
C LYS A 84 2.69 15.77 3.24
N ASN A 85 2.93 15.44 4.50
CA ASN A 85 4.16 15.75 5.23
C ASN A 85 5.16 14.60 5.16
N ALA A 86 4.79 13.49 4.52
CA ALA A 86 5.70 12.38 4.32
C ALA A 86 6.85 12.84 3.41
N ILE A 87 8.07 12.66 3.88
CA ILE A 87 9.26 12.82 3.04
C ILE A 87 9.19 11.69 2.01
N PRO A 88 9.10 11.99 0.70
CA PRO A 88 9.13 10.96 -0.32
C PRO A 88 10.45 10.20 -0.18
N GLN A 89 10.36 8.91 0.09
CA GLN A 89 11.53 8.03 0.03
C GLN A 89 11.53 7.43 -1.37
N PRO A 90 12.59 7.66 -2.18
CA PRO A 90 12.65 7.09 -3.50
C PRO A 90 12.67 5.56 -3.40
N THR A 91 11.81 4.92 -4.16
CA THR A 91 11.80 3.47 -4.32
C THR A 91 13.09 3.03 -5.01
N PRO A 92 13.52 1.76 -4.86
CA PRO A 92 14.69 1.23 -5.59
C PRO A 92 14.61 1.47 -7.10
N ARG A 93 13.41 1.35 -7.67
CA ARG A 93 13.15 1.62 -9.09
C ARG A 93 13.33 3.10 -9.44
N GLU A 94 12.89 4.01 -8.58
CA GLU A 94 13.10 5.45 -8.80
C GLU A 94 14.58 5.80 -8.74
N LEU A 95 15.34 5.20 -7.80
CA LEU A 95 16.80 5.35 -7.74
C LEU A 95 17.50 4.82 -9.00
N GLU A 96 17.10 3.63 -9.48
CA GLU A 96 17.62 3.06 -10.73
C GLU A 96 17.30 3.96 -11.94
N LEU A 97 16.09 4.53 -11.99
CA LEU A 97 15.68 5.45 -13.05
C LEU A 97 16.44 6.76 -12.97
N GLU A 98 16.69 7.31 -11.79
CA GLU A 98 17.51 8.51 -11.60
C GLU A 98 18.95 8.28 -12.07
N GLU A 99 19.52 7.11 -11.78
CA GLU A 99 20.85 6.74 -12.26
C GLU A 99 20.89 6.61 -13.78
N GLN A 100 19.89 5.95 -14.39
CA GLN A 100 19.76 5.87 -15.85
C GLN A 100 19.62 7.25 -16.50
N VAL A 101 18.80 8.13 -15.94
CA VAL A 101 18.62 9.51 -16.43
C VAL A 101 19.94 10.26 -16.38
N LYS A 102 20.74 10.09 -15.32
CA LYS A 102 22.05 10.72 -15.18
C LYS A 102 23.03 10.22 -16.26
N VAL A 103 23.06 8.91 -16.51
CA VAL A 103 23.89 8.33 -17.59
C VAL A 103 23.46 8.88 -18.96
N LEU A 104 22.16 8.87 -19.25
CA LEU A 104 21.63 9.41 -20.50
C LEU A 104 21.91 10.90 -20.70
N GLN A 105 21.87 11.70 -19.62
CA GLN A 105 22.24 13.11 -19.68
C GLN A 105 23.71 13.31 -20.05
N ILE A 106 24.61 12.50 -19.47
CA ILE A 106 26.03 12.51 -19.81
C ILE A 106 26.23 12.13 -21.28
N GLU A 107 25.57 11.06 -21.75
CA GLU A 107 25.65 10.61 -23.15
C GLU A 107 25.17 11.70 -24.13
N LEU A 108 24.05 12.36 -23.82
CA LEU A 108 23.53 13.47 -24.63
C LEU A 108 24.50 14.66 -24.65
N GLU A 109 25.14 14.98 -23.52
CA GLU A 109 26.13 16.06 -23.46
C GLU A 109 27.36 15.74 -24.32
N VAL A 110 27.86 14.50 -24.26
CA VAL A 110 28.96 14.04 -25.11
C VAL A 110 28.56 14.09 -26.58
N TYR A 111 27.37 13.61 -26.93
CA TYR A 111 26.88 13.62 -28.30
C TYR A 111 26.74 15.03 -28.88
N LYS A 112 26.20 15.99 -28.11
CA LYS A 112 26.14 17.41 -28.49
C LYS A 112 27.52 17.99 -28.78
N ARG A 113 28.50 17.72 -27.89
CA ARG A 113 29.89 18.16 -28.09
C ARG A 113 30.51 17.59 -29.36
N ILE A 114 30.26 16.32 -29.70
CA ILE A 114 30.81 15.68 -30.90
C ILE A 114 30.13 16.18 -32.18
N THR A 115 28.81 16.39 -32.13
CA THR A 115 28.02 16.79 -33.31
C THR A 115 28.00 18.30 -33.57
N GLY A 116 28.56 19.12 -32.67
CA GLY A 116 28.66 20.57 -32.84
C GLY A 116 27.32 21.30 -32.81
N LYS A 117 26.26 20.67 -32.29
CA LYS A 117 24.93 21.25 -32.05
C LYS A 117 24.70 21.51 -30.57
#